data_AF-A0A9D4JWW7-F1
#
_entry.id   AF-A0A9D4JWW7-F1
#
_cell.length_a   1.000
_cell.length_b   1.000
_cell.length_c   1.000
_cell.angle_alpha   90.00
_cell.angle_beta   90.00
_cell.angle_gamma   90.00
#
_symmetry.space_group_name_H-M   'P 1'
#
loop_
_entity.id
_entity.type
_entity.pdbx_description
1 polymer ?
#
loop_
_entity_poly.entity_id
_entity_poly.type
_entity_poly.pdbx_seq_one_letter_code
_entity_poly.pdbx_strand_id
1 'polypeptide(L)'
;MNLRPKFERLSSGDLRMIRREVPMVSTGSLPALCQSPDVIEDQAVAAVRRLGGDVTSRQHILGQYTIQFGKYKGQTFHWVVENALGFCAYLV
;
A
#
# COMPACT_ATOMS: atom_id res chain seq x y z
N MET A 1 7.70 9.69 3.55
CA MET A 1 6.77 9.16 2.52
C MET A 1 5.48 9.97 2.63
N ASN A 2 4.89 10.43 1.53
CA ASN A 2 3.64 11.19 1.59
C ASN A 2 2.48 10.19 1.75
N LEU A 3 1.66 10.33 2.79
CA LEU A 3 0.52 9.43 3.05
C LEU A 3 -0.66 9.67 2.11
N ARG A 4 -0.59 10.74 1.30
CA ARG A 4 -1.52 10.96 0.20
C ARG A 4 -1.01 10.21 -1.03
N PRO A 5 -1.81 9.29 -1.60
CA PRO A 5 -1.47 8.61 -2.83
C PRO A 5 -1.19 9.60 -3.96
N LYS A 6 -0.12 9.37 -4.71
CA LYS A 6 0.18 10.10 -5.94
C LYS A 6 -0.19 9.23 -7.13
N PHE A 7 -1.10 9.74 -7.95
CA PHE A 7 -1.52 9.06 -9.17
C PHE A 7 -0.88 9.68 -10.40
N GLU A 8 -0.31 8.84 -11.26
CA GLU A 8 0.11 9.28 -12.59
C GLU A 8 -1.11 9.54 -13.47
N ARG A 9 -1.01 10.56 -14.33
CA ARG A 9 -2.03 10.92 -15.31
C ARG A 9 -1.49 10.78 -16.73
N LEU A 10 -2.37 10.47 -17.67
CA LEU A 10 -2.10 10.55 -19.10
C LEU A 10 -2.06 12.02 -19.55
N SER A 11 -1.57 12.27 -20.77
CA SER A 11 -1.62 13.60 -21.37
C SER A 11 -3.05 14.14 -21.53
N SER A 12 -4.05 13.25 -21.60
CA SER A 12 -5.48 13.60 -21.57
C SER A 12 -5.98 14.10 -20.22
N GLY A 13 -5.20 13.94 -19.15
CA GLY A 13 -5.61 14.25 -17.76
C GLY A 13 -6.23 13.06 -17.03
N ASP A 14 -6.57 11.97 -17.72
CA ASP A 14 -7.12 10.76 -17.12
C ASP A 14 -6.09 10.02 -16.25
N LEU A 15 -6.56 9.26 -15.27
CA LEU A 15 -5.67 8.44 -14.45
C LEU A 15 -5.04 7.33 -15.28
N ARG A 16 -3.72 7.18 -15.17
CA ARG A 16 -3.01 6.06 -15.77
C ARG A 16 -3.29 4.80 -14.95
N MET A 17 -4.23 3.98 -15.44
CA MET A 17 -4.65 2.74 -14.79
C MET A 17 -3.59 1.63 -14.88
N ILE A 18 -2.85 1.58 -16.00
CA ILE A 18 -1.85 0.54 -16.26
C ILE A 18 -0.45 1.15 -16.11
N ARG A 19 0.25 0.78 -15.05
CA ARG A 19 1.69 0.98 -14.92
C ARG A 19 2.41 -0.30 -15.32
N ARG A 20 3.65 -0.20 -15.85
CA ARG A 20 4.58 -1.35 -15.77
C ARG A 20 4.72 -1.66 -14.28
N GLU A 21 4.43 -2.89 -13.89
CA GLU A 21 4.58 -3.33 -12.51
C GLU A 21 6.00 -2.99 -12.05
N VAL A 22 6.11 -2.09 -11.06
CA VAL A 22 7.40 -1.81 -10.45
C VAL A 22 7.82 -3.10 -9.73
N PRO A 23 9.07 -3.54 -9.85
CA PRO A 23 9.54 -4.70 -9.11
C PRO A 23 9.15 -4.55 -7.64
N MET A 24 8.51 -5.58 -7.09
CA MET A 24 8.14 -5.59 -5.67
C MET A 24 9.37 -5.26 -4.84
N VAL A 25 9.23 -4.35 -3.88
CA VAL A 25 10.31 -4.09 -2.93
C VAL A 25 10.38 -5.31 -2.04
N SER A 26 11.37 -6.18 -2.29
CA SER A 26 11.68 -7.30 -1.42
C SER A 26 12.25 -6.74 -0.12
N THR A 27 11.38 -6.56 0.88
CA THR A 27 11.84 -6.48 2.26
C THR A 27 12.35 -7.87 2.61
N GLY A 28 13.67 -8.04 2.68
CA GLY A 28 14.40 -9.32 2.77
C GLY A 28 14.16 -10.18 4.01
N SER A 29 12.93 -10.27 4.50
CA SER A 29 12.47 -11.25 5.47
C SER A 29 11.93 -12.47 4.73
N LEU A 30 12.21 -13.66 5.26
CA LEU A 30 11.50 -14.90 4.93
C LEU A 30 9.99 -14.63 4.85
N PRO A 31 9.23 -15.32 3.97
CA PRO A 31 7.80 -15.08 3.85
C PRO A 31 7.15 -15.38 5.20
N ALA A 32 6.86 -14.33 5.96
CA ALA A 32 6.21 -14.46 7.24
C ALA A 32 4.89 -15.23 7.02
N LEU A 33 4.61 -16.17 7.91
CA LEU A 33 3.27 -16.75 8.07
C LEU A 33 2.26 -15.59 8.15
N CYS A 34 1.01 -15.81 7.72
CA CYS A 34 0.03 -14.72 7.75
C CYS A 34 -0.05 -14.17 9.17
N GLN A 35 0.12 -12.86 9.30
CA GLN A 35 0.11 -12.21 10.60
C GLN A 35 -1.33 -11.96 11.03
N SER A 36 -1.58 -11.92 12.34
CA SER A 36 -2.90 -11.57 12.86
C SER A 36 -3.25 -10.11 12.51
N PRO A 37 -4.55 -9.78 12.41
CA PRO A 37 -4.98 -8.40 12.14
C PRO A 37 -4.40 -7.37 13.11
N ASP A 38 -4.37 -7.70 14.41
CA ASP A 38 -3.84 -6.81 15.45
C ASP A 38 -2.36 -6.46 15.22
N VAL A 39 -1.55 -7.45 14.83
CA VAL A 39 -0.12 -7.24 14.55
C VAL A 39 0.05 -6.33 13.31
N ILE A 40 -0.80 -6.48 12.29
CA ILE A 40 -0.76 -5.63 11.10
C ILE A 40 -1.19 -4.20 11.44
N GLU A 41 -2.20 -4.04 12.29
CA GLU A 41 -2.66 -2.74 12.76
C GLU A 41 -1.56 -2.03 13.56
N ASP A 42 -0.92 -2.71 14.51
CA ASP A 42 0.19 -2.16 15.30
C ASP A 42 1.37 -1.72 14.41
N GLN A 43 1.74 -2.56 13.43
CA GLN A 43 2.77 -2.22 12.45
C GLN A 43 2.39 -1.00 11.61
N ALA A 44 1.14 -0.92 11.17
CA ALA A 44 0.64 0.20 10.40
C ALA A 44 0.64 1.50 11.21
N VAL A 45 0.16 1.48 12.45
CA VAL A 45 0.18 2.62 13.38
C VAL A 45 1.62 3.08 13.63
N ALA A 46 2.53 2.16 13.90
CA ALA A 46 3.95 2.47 14.08
C ALA A 46 4.56 3.09 12.81
N ALA A 47 4.19 2.59 11.63
CA ALA A 47 4.63 3.14 10.35
C ALA A 47 4.08 4.56 10.13
N VAL A 48 2.80 4.81 10.41
CA VAL A 48 2.19 6.15 10.32
C VAL A 48 2.91 7.13 11.24
N ARG A 49 3.15 6.77 12.51
CA ARG A 49 3.92 7.60 13.46
C ARG A 49 5.30 7.93 12.93
N ARG A 50 6.05 6.92 12.48
CA ARG A 50 7.40 7.08 11.93
C ARG A 50 7.43 7.99 10.71
N LEU A 51 6.37 7.97 9.91
CA LEU A 51 6.23 8.79 8.70
C LEU A 51 5.70 10.21 8.99
N GLY A 52 5.43 10.56 10.25
CA GLY A 52 4.88 11.87 10.64
C GLY A 52 3.41 12.03 10.26
N GLY A 53 2.69 10.92 10.10
CA GLY A 53 1.27 10.92 9.80
C GLY A 53 0.37 11.03 11.03
N ASP A 54 -0.90 11.31 10.75
CA ASP A 54 -1.95 11.30 11.76
C ASP A 54 -2.45 9.86 12.03
N VAL A 55 -2.26 9.38 13.26
CA VAL A 55 -2.72 8.06 13.73
C VAL A 55 -4.21 8.03 14.10
N THR A 56 -4.88 9.17 14.16
CA THR A 56 -6.34 9.21 14.34
C THR A 56 -7.06 9.07 12.99
N SER A 57 -6.36 9.36 11.90
CA SER A 57 -6.84 9.14 10.53
C SER A 57 -6.80 7.66 10.16
N ARG A 58 -8.00 7.07 10.11
CA ARG A 58 -8.19 5.69 9.63
C ARG A 58 -7.62 5.48 8.22
N GLN A 59 -7.67 6.49 7.35
CA GLN A 59 -7.14 6.39 6.00
C GLN A 59 -5.61 6.23 6.00
N HIS A 60 -4.89 6.96 6.86
CA HIS A 60 -3.44 6.82 6.97
C HIS A 60 -3.04 5.45 7.51
N ILE A 61 -3.77 4.97 8.53
CA ILE A 61 -3.56 3.64 9.10
C ILE A 61 -3.78 2.57 8.03
N LEU A 62 -4.95 2.57 7.37
CA LEU A 62 -5.28 1.57 6.35
C LEU A 62 -4.29 1.63 5.17
N GLY A 63 -3.85 2.81 4.75
CA GLY A 63 -2.82 2.92 3.71
C GLY A 63 -1.54 2.15 4.06
N GLN A 64 -1.19 2.03 5.34
CA GLN A 64 0.00 1.33 5.80
C GLN A 64 -0.21 -0.14 6.15
N TYR A 65 -1.41 -0.70 5.96
CA TYR A 65 -1.64 -2.13 6.16
C TYR A 65 -0.88 -2.94 5.12
N THR A 66 -0.09 -3.90 5.60
CA THR A 66 0.65 -4.83 4.75
C THR A 66 -0.25 -5.96 4.28
N ILE A 67 -0.29 -6.19 2.98
CA ILE A 67 -1.05 -7.28 2.37
C ILE A 67 -0.43 -8.62 2.76
N GLN A 68 -1.25 -9.53 3.29
CA GLN A 68 -0.81 -10.82 3.83
C GLN A 68 -0.89 -11.98 2.83
N PHE A 69 -1.48 -11.77 1.64
CA PHE A 69 -1.77 -12.82 0.66
C PHE A 69 -1.72 -12.33 -0.79
N GLY A 70 -1.77 -13.28 -1.73
CA GLY A 70 -1.87 -13.00 -3.16
C GLY A 70 -0.62 -12.35 -3.75
N LYS A 71 -0.78 -11.79 -4.96
CA LYS A 71 0.31 -11.26 -5.79
C LYS A 71 1.12 -10.14 -5.10
N TYR A 72 0.46 -9.31 -4.29
CA TYR A 72 1.07 -8.15 -3.64
C TYR A 72 1.41 -8.38 -2.17
N LYS A 73 1.52 -9.64 -1.73
CA LYS A 73 1.94 -9.96 -0.35
C LYS A 73 3.22 -9.21 0.03
N GLY A 74 3.23 -8.61 1.21
CA GLY A 74 4.36 -7.82 1.73
C GLY A 74 4.37 -6.34 1.31
N GLN A 75 3.49 -5.92 0.40
CA GLN A 75 3.32 -4.50 0.04
C GLN A 75 2.20 -3.86 0.86
N THR A 76 2.26 -2.54 1.06
CA THR A 76 1.17 -1.81 1.73
C THR A 76 0.04 -1.47 0.77
N PHE A 77 -1.18 -1.23 1.28
CA PHE A 77 -2.29 -0.75 0.44
C PHE A 77 -1.96 0.57 -0.27
N HIS A 78 -1.27 1.49 0.39
CA HIS A 78 -0.78 2.73 -0.21
C HIS A 78 0.13 2.46 -1.41
N TRP A 79 1.07 1.50 -1.28
CA TRP A 79 1.94 1.11 -2.38
C TRP A 79 1.14 0.53 -3.56
N VAL A 80 0.17 -0.35 -3.31
CA VAL A 80 -0.64 -0.96 -4.38
C VAL A 80 -1.48 0.08 -5.10
N VAL A 81 -2.08 1.02 -4.37
CA VAL A 81 -2.88 2.10 -4.97
C VAL A 81 -2.02 3.02 -5.86
N GLU A 82 -0.77 3.27 -5.49
CA GLU A 82 0.14 4.09 -6.31
C GLU A 82 0.76 3.33 -7.50
N ASN A 83 0.98 2.02 -7.38
CA ASN A 83 1.79 1.26 -8.35
C ASN A 83 0.99 0.25 -9.18
N ALA A 84 -0.21 -0.11 -8.74
CA ALA A 84 -1.07 -1.12 -9.33
C ALA A 84 -2.55 -0.69 -9.29
N LEU A 85 -2.81 0.59 -9.60
CA LEU A 85 -4.15 1.17 -9.56
C LEU A 85 -5.18 0.37 -10.38
N GLY A 86 -4.79 -0.15 -11.55
CA GLY A 86 -5.64 -1.00 -12.39
C GLY A 86 -6.05 -2.32 -11.71
N PHE A 87 -5.21 -2.87 -10.83
CA PHE A 87 -5.59 -4.02 -10.00
C PHE A 87 -6.61 -3.64 -8.93
N CYS A 88 -6.46 -2.47 -8.30
CA CYS A 88 -7.46 -1.97 -7.35
C CYS A 88 -8.83 -1.76 -8.01
N ALA A 89 -8.87 -1.28 -9.25
CA ALA A 89 -10.11 -1.08 -10.00
C ALA A 89 -10.81 -2.38 -10.41
N TYR A 90 -10.09 -3.51 -10.46
CA TYR A 90 -10.67 -4.83 -10.75
C TYR A 90 -11.35 -5.48 -9.54
N LEU A 91 -10.97 -5.09 -8.32
CA LEU A 91 -11.42 -5.72 -7.08
C LEU A 91 -12.80 -5.26 -6.57
N VAL A 92 -13.40 -4.25 -7.21
CA VAL A 92 -14.68 -3.62 -6.81
C VAL A 92 -15.85 -4.11 -7.63
#